data_AF-F6F0J3-F1
#
_entry.id   AF-F6F0J3-F1
#
_cell.length_a   1.000
_cell.length_b   1.000
_cell.length_c   1.000
_cell.angle_alpha   90.00
_cell.angle_beta   90.00
_cell.angle_gamma   90.00
#
_symmetry.space_group_name_H-M   'P 1'
#
loop_
_entity.id
_entity.type
_entity.pdbx_description
1 polymer ?
#
loop_
_entity_poly.entity_id
_entity_poly.type
_entity_poly.pdbx_seq_one_letter_code
_entity_poly.pdbx_strand_id
1 'polypeptide(L)'
;MICERMRILLVKSKRCLRRVPLEAAKFFCAPIFNSGQALAFLVAVIGLGLLLQNATDADRDMQAEAWAISIQAFGIACAIWGFVALICSPFRVIADDRRLGRWQRNHYVYHQPLLICSERFEDTGGTTQAREIVFSDAEPGAFVYYKVDATPAVRGRVLVQLWGGPPSPLVEIAPPQPRVVTLASEPGGYAGTRLPSNKCATLYVRLEPSTIPVILRVYCNQFFVGKDEHG
;
A
#
# COMPACT_ATOMS: atom_id res chain seq x y z
N MET A 1 -18.59 22.67 13.35
CA MET A 1 -17.14 22.85 13.07
C MET A 1 -16.21 22.09 14.04
N ILE A 2 -16.45 22.09 15.36
CA ILE A 2 -15.61 21.35 16.35
C ILE A 2 -15.66 19.82 16.15
N CYS A 3 -16.86 19.27 15.91
CA CYS A 3 -17.07 17.83 15.70
C CYS A 3 -16.28 17.28 14.49
N GLU A 4 -16.14 18.07 13.44
CA GLU A 4 -15.45 17.67 12.21
C GLU A 4 -13.93 17.64 12.37
N ARG A 5 -13.35 18.64 13.05
CA ARG A 5 -11.91 18.64 13.39
C ARG A 5 -11.53 17.45 14.26
N MET A 6 -12.36 17.11 15.25
CA MET A 6 -12.14 15.91 16.09
C MET A 6 -12.18 14.63 15.27
N ARG A 7 -13.12 14.51 14.32
CA ARG A 7 -13.22 13.34 13.45
C ARG A 7 -11.97 13.13 12.60
N ILE A 8 -11.42 14.19 12.02
CA ILE A 8 -10.18 14.12 11.22
C ILE A 8 -8.99 13.70 12.09
N LEU A 9 -8.85 14.27 13.29
CA LEU A 9 -7.78 13.89 14.22
C LEU A 9 -7.86 12.41 14.59
N LEU A 10 -9.07 11.90 14.80
CA LEU A 10 -9.32 10.49 15.09
C LEU A 10 -8.97 9.59 13.89
N VAL A 11 -9.28 10.02 12.67
CA VAL A 11 -8.88 9.30 11.45
C VAL A 11 -7.36 9.25 11.32
N LYS A 12 -6.68 10.39 11.50
CA LYS A 12 -5.21 10.48 11.46
C LYS A 12 -4.55 9.60 12.52
N SER A 13 -5.03 9.64 13.76
CA SER A 13 -4.48 8.84 14.86
C SER A 13 -4.70 7.34 14.61
N LYS A 14 -5.89 6.95 14.13
CA LYS A 14 -6.21 5.56 13.79
C LYS A 14 -5.33 5.04 12.64
N ARG A 15 -5.12 5.85 11.60
CA ARG A 15 -4.23 5.54 10.48
C ARG A 15 -2.79 5.36 10.96
N CYS A 16 -2.32 6.25 11.85
CA CYS A 16 -1.00 6.15 12.46
C CYS A 16 -0.86 4.85 13.27
N LEU A 17 -1.80 4.58 14.19
CA LEU A 17 -1.78 3.39 15.06
C LEU A 17 -1.78 2.08 14.28
N ARG A 18 -2.49 2.01 13.15
CA ARG A 18 -2.48 0.82 12.28
C ARG A 18 -1.14 0.55 11.61
N ARG A 19 -0.35 1.60 11.31
CA ARG A 19 0.93 1.47 10.60
C ARG A 19 2.13 1.32 11.54
N VAL A 20 2.01 1.81 12.78
CA VAL A 20 3.07 1.72 13.81
C VAL A 20 3.63 0.31 13.98
N PRO A 21 2.83 -0.77 14.14
CA PRO A 21 3.42 -2.11 14.35
C PRO A 21 4.20 -2.61 13.14
N LEU A 22 3.72 -2.31 11.92
CA LEU A 22 4.41 -2.71 10.69
C LEU A 22 5.74 -1.96 10.55
N GLU A 23 5.77 -0.66 10.82
CA GLU A 23 6.99 0.14 10.77
C GLU A 23 7.96 -0.19 11.90
N ALA A 24 7.44 -0.50 13.10
CA ALA A 24 8.25 -0.98 14.22
C ALA A 24 8.95 -2.29 13.87
N ALA A 25 8.22 -3.24 13.26
CA ALA A 25 8.79 -4.50 12.81
C ALA A 25 9.87 -4.29 11.73
N LYS A 26 9.61 -3.45 10.72
CA LYS A 26 10.61 -3.12 9.70
C LYS A 26 11.87 -2.51 10.30
N PHE A 27 11.73 -1.58 11.24
CA PHE A 27 12.86 -0.91 11.85
C PHE A 27 13.61 -1.79 12.85
N PHE A 28 12.90 -2.63 13.60
CA PHE A 28 13.50 -3.64 14.46
C PHE A 28 14.37 -4.61 13.66
N CYS A 29 13.87 -5.05 12.50
CA CYS A 29 14.57 -5.99 11.62
C CYS A 29 15.65 -5.34 10.75
N ALA A 30 15.63 -4.01 10.55
CA ALA A 30 16.56 -3.31 9.67
C ALA A 30 18.06 -3.59 9.93
N PRO A 31 18.55 -3.70 11.18
CA PRO A 31 19.94 -4.07 11.45
C PRO A 31 20.23 -5.52 11.01
N ILE A 32 19.32 -6.44 11.34
CA ILE A 32 19.47 -7.89 11.09
C ILE A 32 19.61 -8.20 9.59
N PHE A 33 18.90 -7.44 8.75
CA PHE A 33 18.91 -7.63 7.29
C PHE A 33 19.93 -6.77 6.55
N ASN A 34 20.79 -6.03 7.24
CA ASN A 34 21.93 -5.40 6.58
C ASN A 34 22.93 -6.49 6.21
N SER A 35 23.22 -6.63 4.91
CA SER A 35 24.06 -7.71 4.35
C SER A 35 25.44 -7.80 5.02
N GLY A 36 26.00 -6.67 5.46
CA GLY A 36 27.24 -6.64 6.23
C GLY A 36 27.12 -7.24 7.64
N GLN A 37 26.01 -7.00 8.34
CA GLN A 37 25.78 -7.55 9.69
C GLN A 37 25.43 -9.03 9.64
N ALA A 38 24.65 -9.46 8.64
CA ALA A 38 24.35 -10.88 8.40
C ALA A 38 25.62 -11.68 8.11
N LEU A 39 26.54 -11.14 7.29
CA LEU A 39 27.83 -11.77 7.03
C LEU A 39 28.70 -11.83 8.29
N ALA A 40 28.78 -10.74 9.06
CA ALA A 40 29.54 -10.71 10.31
C ALA A 40 29.02 -11.73 11.33
N PHE A 41 27.70 -11.88 11.43
CA PHE A 41 27.07 -12.90 12.27
C PHE A 41 27.42 -14.32 11.81
N LEU A 42 27.34 -14.60 10.51
CA LEU A 42 27.70 -15.91 9.95
C LEU A 42 29.19 -16.24 10.19
N VAL A 43 30.09 -15.27 10.00
CA VAL A 43 31.53 -15.41 10.28
C VAL A 43 31.77 -15.67 11.76
N ALA A 44 31.05 -15.00 12.67
CA ALA A 44 31.16 -15.23 14.10
C ALA A 44 30.72 -16.66 14.49
N VAL A 45 29.62 -17.17 13.91
CA VAL A 45 29.14 -18.54 14.16
C VAL A 45 30.12 -19.59 13.63
N ILE A 46 30.67 -19.39 12.43
CA ILE A 46 31.67 -20.30 11.84
C ILE A 46 32.98 -20.26 12.65
N GLY A 47 33.46 -19.07 12.99
CA GLY A 47 34.65 -18.87 13.81
C GLY A 47 34.51 -19.54 15.18
N LEU A 48 33.32 -19.47 15.78
CA LEU A 48 33.01 -20.18 17.01
C LEU A 48 33.08 -21.70 16.83
N GLY A 49 32.46 -22.24 15.78
CA GLY A 49 32.50 -23.68 15.50
C GLY A 49 33.93 -24.22 15.37
N LEU A 50 34.80 -23.44 14.73
CA LEU A 50 36.22 -23.78 14.58
C LEU A 50 37.01 -23.67 15.90
N LEU A 51 36.69 -22.70 16.76
CA LEU A 51 37.30 -22.55 18.08
C LEU A 51 36.91 -23.71 19.02
N LEU A 52 35.64 -24.12 19.01
CA LEU A 52 35.14 -25.21 19.85
C LEU A 52 35.68 -26.59 19.45
N GLN A 53 35.99 -26.79 18.17
CA GLN A 53 36.58 -28.04 17.68
C GLN A 53 38.00 -28.30 18.23
N ASN A 54 38.74 -27.24 18.57
CA ASN A 54 40.12 -27.32 19.04
C ASN A 54 40.29 -27.04 20.53
N ALA A 55 39.21 -26.75 21.26
CA ALA A 55 39.23 -26.37 22.66
C ALA A 55 39.28 -27.58 23.62
N THR A 56 40.06 -27.46 24.70
CA THR A 56 40.06 -28.44 25.80
C THR A 56 38.79 -28.32 26.65
N ASP A 57 38.44 -29.33 27.46
CA ASP A 57 37.18 -29.31 28.23
C ASP A 57 37.10 -28.14 29.23
N ALA A 58 38.23 -27.71 29.81
CA ALA A 58 38.27 -26.52 30.67
C ALA A 58 38.03 -25.22 29.87
N ASP A 59 38.53 -25.14 28.63
CA ASP A 59 38.29 -23.99 27.74
C ASP A 59 36.83 -23.93 27.29
N ARG A 60 36.16 -25.09 27.15
CA ARG A 60 34.75 -25.17 26.76
C ARG A 60 33.83 -24.58 27.83
N ASP A 61 34.08 -24.85 29.11
CA ASP A 61 33.28 -24.31 30.21
C ASP A 61 33.45 -22.79 30.34
N MET A 62 34.69 -22.29 30.22
CA MET A 62 34.96 -20.84 30.22
C MET A 62 34.31 -20.15 29.01
N GLN A 63 34.34 -20.78 27.84
CA GLN A 63 33.66 -20.26 26.65
C GLN A 63 32.13 -20.28 26.83
N ALA A 64 31.56 -21.32 27.44
CA ALA A 64 30.12 -21.41 27.67
C ALA A 64 29.58 -20.25 28.52
N GLU A 65 30.32 -19.86 29.57
CA GLU A 65 29.95 -18.70 30.40
C GLU A 65 30.04 -17.38 29.62
N ALA A 66 31.11 -17.19 28.83
CA ALA A 66 31.26 -16.02 27.97
C ALA A 66 30.13 -15.90 26.92
N TRP A 67 29.66 -17.03 26.38
CA TRP A 67 28.51 -17.09 25.47
C TRP A 67 27.20 -16.81 26.18
N ALA A 68 27.00 -17.31 27.39
CA ALA A 68 25.83 -17.00 28.18
C ALA A 68 25.70 -15.48 28.41
N ILE A 69 26.81 -14.82 28.79
CA ILE A 69 26.86 -13.36 28.96
C ILE A 69 26.58 -12.64 27.63
N SER A 70 27.16 -13.12 26.53
CA SER A 70 26.98 -12.51 25.20
C SER A 70 25.54 -12.63 24.70
N ILE A 71 24.89 -13.79 24.91
CA ILE A 71 23.49 -14.03 24.54
C ILE A 71 22.57 -13.14 25.39
N GLN A 72 22.83 -13.02 26.70
CA GLN A 72 22.08 -12.11 27.57
C GLN A 72 22.22 -10.65 27.13
N ALA A 73 23.46 -10.20 26.86
CA ALA A 73 23.73 -8.86 26.37
C ALA A 73 23.02 -8.58 25.03
N PHE A 74 23.04 -9.55 24.11
CA PHE A 74 22.31 -9.47 22.85
C PHE A 74 20.79 -9.40 23.06
N GLY A 75 20.24 -10.20 23.97
CA GLY A 75 18.82 -10.17 24.33
C GLY A 75 18.39 -8.81 24.88
N ILE A 76 19.18 -8.23 25.79
CA ILE A 76 18.95 -6.88 26.34
C ILE A 76 19.06 -5.82 25.25
N ALA A 77 20.08 -5.88 24.39
CA ALA A 77 20.25 -4.95 23.28
C ALA A 77 19.06 -5.00 22.30
N CYS A 78 18.57 -6.21 21.96
CA CYS A 78 17.35 -6.40 21.19
C CYS A 78 16.14 -5.77 21.88
N ALA A 79 15.97 -5.98 23.19
CA ALA A 79 14.86 -5.40 23.94
C ALA A 79 14.88 -3.86 23.92
N ILE A 80 16.05 -3.25 24.18
CA ILE A 80 16.25 -1.80 24.10
C ILE A 80 15.96 -1.29 22.69
N TRP A 81 16.47 -1.97 21.66
CA TRP A 81 16.23 -1.59 20.26
C TRP A 81 14.75 -1.69 19.88
N GLY A 82 14.06 -2.75 20.30
CA GLY A 82 12.61 -2.91 20.11
C GLY A 82 11.82 -1.79 20.76
N PHE A 83 12.21 -1.37 21.96
CA PHE A 83 11.59 -0.24 22.64
C PHE A 83 11.81 1.10 21.91
N VAL A 84 13.05 1.38 21.50
CA VAL A 84 13.37 2.56 20.67
C VAL A 84 12.58 2.53 19.37
N ALA A 85 12.48 1.36 18.72
CA ALA A 85 11.72 1.19 17.51
C ALA A 85 10.24 1.52 17.69
N LEU A 86 9.63 1.06 18.78
CA LEU A 86 8.24 1.35 19.09
C LEU A 86 7.98 2.83 19.35
N ILE A 87 8.88 3.51 20.07
CA ILE A 87 8.79 4.96 20.33
C ILE A 87 8.97 5.78 19.05
N CYS A 88 9.95 5.42 18.20
CA CYS A 88 10.26 6.18 16.99
C CYS A 88 9.27 5.92 15.84
N SER A 89 8.60 4.77 15.81
CA SER A 89 7.66 4.37 14.76
C SER A 89 6.56 5.40 14.43
N PRO A 90 5.81 5.98 15.40
CA PRO A 90 4.79 6.98 15.09
C PRO A 90 5.38 8.21 14.37
N PHE A 91 6.56 8.66 14.75
CA PHE A 91 7.21 9.81 14.10
C PHE A 91 7.58 9.50 12.65
N ARG A 92 8.04 8.27 12.38
CA ARG A 92 8.37 7.82 11.02
C ARG A 92 7.12 7.67 10.16
N VAL A 93 6.06 7.05 10.71
CA VAL A 93 4.77 6.98 10.02
C VAL A 93 4.25 8.37 9.65
N ILE A 94 4.35 9.34 10.56
CA ILE A 94 3.96 10.74 10.28
C ILE A 94 4.86 11.37 9.21
N ALA A 95 6.17 11.13 9.26
CA ALA A 95 7.11 11.64 8.26
C ALA A 95 6.83 11.04 6.88
N ASP A 96 6.54 9.75 6.79
CA ASP A 96 6.21 9.07 5.54
C ASP A 96 4.83 9.48 5.00
N ASP A 97 3.83 9.67 5.85
CA ASP A 97 2.53 10.24 5.46
C ASP A 97 2.73 11.64 4.84
N ARG A 98 3.54 12.49 5.48
CA ARG A 98 3.89 13.83 4.95
C ARG A 98 4.70 13.80 3.65
N ARG A 99 5.44 12.72 3.37
CA ARG A 99 6.17 12.54 2.10
C ARG A 99 5.24 12.10 0.98
N LEU A 100 4.28 11.24 1.28
CA LEU A 100 3.31 10.73 0.30
C LEU A 100 2.29 11.79 -0.10
N GLY A 101 1.85 12.61 0.85
CA GLY A 101 0.84 13.61 0.60
C GLY A 101 0.62 14.57 1.76
N ARG A 102 -0.45 15.34 1.65
CA ARG A 102 -0.85 16.27 2.69
C ARG A 102 -2.35 16.23 2.93
N TRP A 103 -2.71 16.42 4.18
CA TRP A 103 -4.10 16.62 4.57
C TRP A 103 -4.53 18.08 4.32
N GLN A 104 -5.58 18.27 3.54
CA GLN A 104 -6.28 19.53 3.32
C GLN A 104 -7.72 19.38 3.83
N ARG A 105 -7.99 19.85 5.06
CA ARG A 105 -9.27 19.60 5.75
C ARG A 105 -9.56 18.08 5.82
N ASN A 106 -10.61 17.63 5.16
CA ASN A 106 -11.06 16.23 5.12
C ASN A 106 -10.49 15.46 3.92
N HIS A 107 -9.72 16.12 3.07
CA HIS A 107 -9.09 15.53 1.89
C HIS A 107 -7.65 15.16 2.23
N TYR A 108 -7.22 14.00 1.76
CA TYR A 108 -5.82 13.64 1.68
C TYR A 108 -5.41 13.71 0.21
N VAL A 109 -4.47 14.60 -0.11
CA VAL A 109 -4.00 14.83 -1.47
C VAL A 109 -2.59 14.30 -1.59
N TYR A 110 -2.36 13.36 -2.51
CA TYR A 110 -1.01 12.85 -2.76
C TYR A 110 -0.18 13.88 -3.52
N HIS A 111 1.12 13.93 -3.22
CA HIS A 111 2.06 14.76 -3.99
C HIS A 111 2.26 14.22 -5.41
N GLN A 112 2.24 12.90 -5.55
CA GLN A 112 2.25 12.19 -6.82
C GLN A 112 1.11 11.17 -6.81
N PRO A 113 0.38 10.99 -7.93
CA PRO A 113 -0.67 9.99 -8.04
C PRO A 113 -0.17 8.61 -7.61
N LEU A 114 -0.80 8.02 -6.60
CA LEU A 114 -0.42 6.71 -6.08
C LEU A 114 -0.91 5.64 -7.04
N LEU A 115 -0.01 4.86 -7.64
CA LEU A 115 -0.39 3.70 -8.43
C LEU A 115 -1.03 2.65 -7.51
N ILE A 116 -2.29 2.32 -7.76
CA ILE A 116 -3.06 1.35 -6.99
C ILE A 116 -3.02 -0.02 -7.65
N CYS A 117 -3.15 -0.06 -8.97
CA CYS A 117 -3.18 -1.30 -9.74
C CYS A 117 -2.58 -1.09 -11.13
N SER A 118 -1.90 -2.10 -11.64
CA SER A 118 -1.40 -2.17 -13.01
C SER A 118 -1.65 -3.57 -13.53
N GLU A 119 -2.65 -3.74 -14.39
CA GLU A 119 -3.06 -5.04 -14.91
C GLU A 119 -3.15 -5.05 -16.43
N ARG A 120 -2.87 -6.21 -17.02
CA ARG A 120 -2.96 -6.46 -18.46
C ARG A 120 -4.30 -7.12 -18.77
N PHE A 121 -5.02 -6.54 -19.72
CA PHE A 121 -6.29 -7.02 -20.25
C PHE A 121 -6.11 -7.40 -21.71
N GLU A 122 -6.72 -8.51 -22.10
CA GLU A 122 -6.71 -9.02 -23.48
C GLU A 122 -8.14 -9.07 -24.01
N ASP A 123 -8.31 -8.91 -25.32
CA ASP A 123 -9.65 -8.94 -25.92
C ASP A 123 -10.29 -10.32 -25.73
N THR A 124 -11.46 -10.33 -25.11
CA THR A 124 -12.30 -11.50 -24.86
C THR A 124 -13.57 -11.48 -25.72
N GLY A 125 -13.48 -10.93 -26.94
CA GLY A 125 -14.58 -10.85 -27.90
C GLY A 125 -15.66 -9.87 -27.46
N GLY A 126 -15.29 -8.77 -26.82
CA GLY A 126 -16.26 -7.80 -26.30
C GLY A 126 -16.89 -8.17 -24.95
N THR A 127 -16.42 -9.24 -24.28
CA THR A 127 -16.89 -9.63 -22.95
C THR A 127 -16.31 -8.72 -21.87
N THR A 128 -17.13 -8.32 -20.89
CA THR A 128 -16.67 -7.52 -19.75
C THR A 128 -15.82 -8.36 -18.79
N GLN A 129 -14.62 -7.88 -18.48
CA GLN A 129 -13.73 -8.43 -17.46
C GLN A 129 -13.86 -7.61 -16.18
N ALA A 130 -13.83 -8.29 -15.03
CA ALA A 130 -13.94 -7.67 -13.72
C ALA A 130 -12.71 -8.00 -12.87
N ARG A 131 -12.12 -6.99 -12.24
CA ARG A 131 -10.95 -7.13 -11.37
C ARG A 131 -11.15 -6.35 -10.08
N GLU A 132 -10.88 -7.00 -8.95
CA GLU A 132 -10.94 -6.34 -7.66
C GLU A 132 -9.64 -5.57 -7.40
N ILE A 133 -9.78 -4.31 -7.00
CA ILE A 133 -8.68 -3.39 -6.71
C ILE A 133 -8.78 -2.93 -5.27
N VAL A 134 -7.69 -3.06 -4.52
CA VAL A 134 -7.63 -2.67 -3.10
C VAL A 134 -6.95 -1.32 -2.94
N PHE A 135 -7.68 -0.34 -2.44
CA PHE A 135 -7.13 0.97 -2.08
C PHE A 135 -6.55 0.94 -0.67
N SER A 136 -5.39 0.29 -0.50
CA SER A 136 -4.77 0.03 0.80
C SER A 136 -4.54 1.31 1.63
N ASP A 137 -4.13 2.40 0.97
CA ASP A 137 -3.86 3.69 1.60
C ASP A 137 -5.15 4.46 1.96
N ALA A 138 -6.23 4.34 1.19
CA ALA A 138 -7.47 5.07 1.44
C ALA A 138 -8.17 4.62 2.73
N GLU A 139 -8.99 5.49 3.32
CA GLU A 139 -9.81 5.13 4.48
C GLU A 139 -11.07 4.35 4.10
N PRO A 140 -11.57 3.44 4.98
CA PRO A 140 -12.85 2.77 4.77
C PRO A 140 -13.98 3.78 4.56
N GLY A 141 -14.82 3.59 3.54
CA GLY A 141 -15.92 4.52 3.24
C GLY A 141 -15.49 5.83 2.59
N ALA A 142 -14.21 6.01 2.26
CA ALA A 142 -13.72 7.24 1.64
C ALA A 142 -14.20 7.39 0.20
N PHE A 143 -14.38 8.63 -0.24
CA PHE A 143 -14.55 8.94 -1.65
C PHE A 143 -13.16 9.14 -2.29
N VAL A 144 -12.81 8.33 -3.28
CA VAL A 144 -11.50 8.39 -3.95
C VAL A 144 -11.63 9.07 -5.30
N TYR A 145 -10.69 9.96 -5.58
CA TYR A 145 -10.50 10.54 -6.91
C TYR A 145 -9.38 9.78 -7.60
N TYR A 146 -9.71 9.14 -8.72
CA TYR A 146 -8.81 8.26 -9.45
C TYR A 146 -8.69 8.66 -10.91
N LYS A 147 -7.60 8.20 -11.52
CA LYS A 147 -7.30 8.32 -12.95
C LYS A 147 -6.94 6.93 -13.48
N VAL A 148 -7.40 6.60 -14.68
CA VAL A 148 -7.00 5.36 -15.36
C VAL A 148 -6.23 5.71 -16.61
N ASP A 149 -5.01 5.17 -16.72
CA ASP A 149 -4.19 5.28 -17.92
C ASP A 149 -4.09 3.93 -18.63
N ALA A 150 -4.16 3.94 -19.96
CA ALA A 150 -4.06 2.75 -20.81
C ALA A 150 -2.75 2.77 -21.62
N THR A 151 -2.07 1.63 -21.74
CA THR A 151 -0.86 1.48 -22.56
C THR A 151 -0.85 0.15 -23.31
N PRO A 152 -0.61 0.12 -24.64
CA PRO A 152 -0.36 1.24 -25.55
C PRO A 152 -1.60 2.14 -25.73
N ALA A 153 -1.41 3.34 -26.30
CA ALA A 153 -2.53 4.22 -26.60
C ALA A 153 -3.48 3.53 -27.60
N VAL A 154 -4.67 3.18 -27.12
CA VAL A 154 -5.64 2.38 -27.88
C VAL A 154 -6.40 3.29 -28.84
N ARG A 155 -6.46 2.92 -30.12
CA ARG A 155 -7.25 3.65 -31.13
C ARG A 155 -8.74 3.26 -31.15
N GLY A 156 -9.11 2.17 -30.46
CA GLY A 156 -10.48 1.68 -30.28
C GLY A 156 -11.12 2.12 -28.95
N ARG A 157 -12.37 1.72 -28.71
CA ARG A 157 -13.07 2.06 -27.45
C ARG A 157 -12.70 1.06 -26.35
N VAL A 158 -12.17 1.58 -25.25
CA VAL A 158 -12.03 0.84 -23.99
C VAL A 158 -13.01 1.45 -23.00
N LEU A 159 -14.01 0.67 -22.59
CA LEU A 159 -14.90 1.08 -21.51
C LEU A 159 -14.27 0.64 -20.20
N VAL A 160 -13.97 1.61 -19.33
CA VAL A 160 -13.49 1.37 -17.98
C VAL A 160 -14.45 1.99 -16.97
N GLN A 161 -14.88 1.21 -15.99
CA GLN A 161 -15.67 1.69 -14.86
C GLN A 161 -15.12 1.13 -13.56
N LEU A 162 -15.01 1.98 -12.53
CA LEU A 162 -14.58 1.57 -11.20
C LEU A 162 -15.71 1.80 -10.19
N TRP A 163 -16.12 0.73 -9.50
CA TRP A 163 -17.26 0.74 -8.57
C TRP A 163 -16.86 0.24 -7.19
N GLY A 164 -17.07 1.05 -6.16
CA GLY A 164 -16.84 0.67 -4.75
C GLY A 164 -18.07 0.07 -4.05
N GLY A 165 -18.79 -0.83 -4.70
CA GLY A 165 -19.99 -1.48 -4.14
C GLY A 165 -20.51 -2.62 -5.02
N PRO A 166 -21.58 -3.33 -4.62
CA PRO A 166 -22.24 -4.29 -5.50
C PRO A 166 -22.64 -3.57 -6.80
N PRO A 167 -22.44 -4.18 -7.98
CA PRO A 167 -22.74 -3.52 -9.23
C PRO A 167 -24.21 -3.13 -9.24
N SER A 168 -24.51 -1.84 -9.43
CA SER A 168 -25.81 -1.50 -10.04
C SER A 168 -25.84 -2.22 -11.39
N PRO A 169 -26.97 -2.87 -11.75
CA PRO A 169 -27.08 -3.51 -13.05
C PRO A 169 -26.69 -2.49 -14.10
N LEU A 170 -25.75 -2.88 -14.98
CA LEU A 170 -25.33 -2.06 -16.10
C LEU A 170 -26.59 -1.68 -16.88
N VAL A 171 -27.09 -0.46 -16.67
CA VAL A 171 -28.19 0.06 -17.47
C VAL A 171 -27.58 0.29 -18.84
N GLU A 172 -27.84 -0.65 -19.74
CA GLU A 172 -27.59 -0.53 -21.16
C GLU A 172 -28.44 0.64 -21.67
N ILE A 173 -27.84 1.83 -21.70
CA ILE A 173 -28.45 2.99 -22.33
C ILE A 173 -28.51 2.66 -23.82
N ALA A 174 -29.67 2.24 -24.29
CA ALA A 174 -29.95 2.05 -25.71
C ALA A 174 -29.64 3.33 -26.50
N PRO A 175 -29.12 3.22 -27.73
CA PRO A 175 -28.44 4.32 -28.39
C PRO A 175 -29.45 5.33 -28.95
N PRO A 176 -29.07 6.61 -28.96
CA PRO A 176 -29.03 7.29 -30.24
C PRO A 176 -27.73 8.06 -30.44
N GLN A 177 -27.05 7.69 -31.53
CA GLN A 177 -25.98 8.43 -32.21
C GLN A 177 -24.63 8.58 -31.48
N PRO A 178 -23.51 8.57 -32.25
CA PRO A 178 -22.17 8.41 -31.72
C PRO A 178 -21.69 9.70 -31.04
N ARG A 179 -22.10 9.91 -29.79
CA ARG A 179 -21.23 10.55 -28.83
C ARG A 179 -20.27 9.49 -28.35
N VAL A 180 -19.00 9.68 -28.67
CA VAL A 180 -17.89 8.99 -28.06
C VAL A 180 -18.10 9.11 -26.55
N VAL A 181 -18.60 8.07 -25.88
CA VAL A 181 -18.37 7.90 -24.45
C VAL A 181 -16.94 7.40 -24.35
N THR A 182 -16.04 8.32 -24.74
CA THR A 182 -14.66 8.38 -24.33
C THR A 182 -14.72 8.22 -22.83
N LEU A 183 -13.91 7.32 -22.28
CA LEU A 183 -13.49 7.29 -20.88
C LEU A 183 -14.19 8.36 -20.03
N ALA A 184 -14.90 8.00 -18.97
CA ALA A 184 -15.30 8.96 -17.94
C ALA A 184 -14.08 9.63 -17.22
N SER A 185 -12.91 9.60 -17.84
CA SER A 185 -11.94 10.67 -17.89
C SER A 185 -11.45 10.83 -19.34
N GLU A 186 -11.71 11.95 -20.00
CA GLU A 186 -10.81 12.41 -21.07
C GLU A 186 -9.34 12.21 -20.63
N PRO A 187 -8.35 12.03 -21.51
CA PRO A 187 -6.95 12.03 -21.08
C PRO A 187 -6.63 13.31 -20.28
N GLY A 188 -6.68 13.23 -18.94
CA GLY A 188 -6.63 14.38 -18.02
C GLY A 188 -7.82 14.55 -17.05
N GLY A 189 -8.95 13.85 -17.24
CA GLY A 189 -10.11 13.87 -16.34
C GLY A 189 -9.89 13.05 -15.07
N TYR A 190 -10.43 13.51 -13.95
CA TYR A 190 -10.47 12.73 -12.71
C TYR A 190 -11.87 12.18 -12.52
N ALA A 191 -11.98 10.88 -12.24
CA ALA A 191 -13.23 10.24 -11.86
C ALA A 191 -13.26 10.02 -10.34
N GLY A 192 -14.46 9.90 -9.76
CA GLY A 192 -14.65 9.73 -8.33
C GLY A 192 -15.51 8.51 -8.02
N THR A 193 -15.16 7.74 -6.98
CA THR A 193 -16.02 6.64 -6.49
C THR A 193 -15.94 6.52 -4.98
N ARG A 194 -17.04 6.12 -4.33
CA ARG A 194 -17.06 5.86 -2.89
C ARG A 194 -16.66 4.42 -2.63
N LEU A 195 -15.65 4.22 -1.80
CA LEU A 195 -15.21 2.89 -1.41
C LEU A 195 -16.13 2.27 -0.36
N PRO A 196 -16.29 0.94 -0.35
CA PRO A 196 -16.93 0.23 0.75
C PRO A 196 -16.01 0.20 1.98
N SER A 197 -16.51 -0.39 3.07
CA SER A 197 -15.74 -0.55 4.31
C SER A 197 -14.49 -1.43 4.15
N ASN A 198 -14.48 -2.35 3.19
CA ASN A 198 -13.32 -3.21 2.88
C ASN A 198 -12.27 -2.52 1.99
N LYS A 199 -12.52 -1.28 1.53
CA LYS A 199 -11.64 -0.50 0.64
C LYS A 199 -11.42 -1.12 -0.75
N CYS A 200 -12.25 -2.07 -1.15
CA CYS A 200 -12.16 -2.71 -2.45
C CYS A 200 -13.08 -2.02 -3.46
N ALA A 201 -12.63 -1.87 -4.69
CA ALA A 201 -13.48 -1.48 -5.80
C ALA A 201 -13.29 -2.44 -6.97
N THR A 202 -14.36 -2.72 -7.71
CA THR A 202 -14.30 -3.57 -8.89
C THR A 202 -14.09 -2.70 -10.13
N LEU A 203 -13.01 -2.98 -10.85
CA LEU A 203 -12.70 -2.44 -12.16
C LEU A 203 -13.37 -3.32 -13.22
N TYR A 204 -14.34 -2.76 -13.91
CA TYR A 204 -14.97 -3.36 -15.08
C TYR A 204 -14.32 -2.82 -16.33
N VAL A 205 -13.87 -3.72 -17.19
CA VAL A 205 -13.16 -3.41 -18.43
C VAL A 205 -13.85 -4.14 -19.57
N ARG A 206 -14.26 -3.40 -20.59
CA ARG A 206 -14.75 -3.98 -21.85
C ARG A 206 -13.88 -3.44 -22.99
N LEU A 207 -13.18 -4.36 -23.64
CA LEU A 207 -12.39 -4.08 -24.84
C LEU A 207 -13.27 -4.34 -26.07
N GLU A 208 -13.16 -3.52 -27.10
CA GLU A 208 -13.80 -3.81 -28.39
C GLU A 208 -13.14 -5.04 -29.04
N PRO A 209 -13.90 -5.83 -29.84
CA PRO A 209 -13.32 -6.92 -30.59
C PRO A 209 -12.15 -6.46 -31.47
N SER A 210 -11.11 -7.28 -31.57
CA SER A 210 -9.86 -7.00 -32.29
C SER A 210 -8.98 -5.91 -31.66
N THR A 211 -9.19 -5.57 -30.39
CA THR A 211 -8.31 -4.65 -29.66
C THR A 211 -7.03 -5.37 -29.22
N ILE A 212 -5.87 -4.73 -29.43
CA ILE A 212 -4.59 -5.22 -28.91
C ILE A 212 -4.58 -5.27 -27.37
N PRO A 213 -3.79 -6.16 -26.74
CA PRO A 213 -3.67 -6.20 -25.28
C PRO A 213 -3.33 -4.83 -24.68
N VAL A 214 -4.02 -4.45 -23.61
CA VAL A 214 -3.90 -3.14 -22.96
C VAL A 214 -3.49 -3.33 -21.51
N ILE A 215 -2.49 -2.57 -21.06
CA ILE A 215 -2.15 -2.43 -19.65
C ILE A 215 -2.92 -1.23 -19.10
N LEU A 216 -3.83 -1.46 -18.17
CA LEU A 216 -4.53 -0.41 -17.43
C LEU A 216 -3.82 -0.16 -16.11
N ARG A 217 -3.49 1.11 -15.87
CA ARG A 217 -2.91 1.60 -14.62
C ARG A 217 -3.91 2.51 -13.94
N VAL A 218 -4.30 2.16 -12.71
CA VAL A 218 -5.22 2.94 -11.89
C VAL A 218 -4.41 3.72 -10.87
N TYR A 219 -4.52 5.04 -10.92
CA TYR A 219 -3.87 5.96 -10.00
C TYR A 219 -4.89 6.61 -9.07
N CYS A 220 -4.55 6.78 -7.80
CA CYS A 220 -5.32 7.55 -6.83
C CYS A 220 -4.63 8.89 -6.57
N ASN A 221 -5.37 9.98 -6.76
CA ASN A 221 -4.86 11.34 -6.64
C ASN A 221 -5.15 11.96 -5.28
N GLN A 222 -6.35 11.69 -4.77
CA GLN A 222 -6.77 12.13 -3.46
C GLN A 222 -7.92 11.28 -2.97
N PHE A 223 -8.14 11.26 -1.65
CA PHE A 223 -9.34 10.68 -1.07
C PHE A 223 -9.94 11.61 -0.01
N PHE A 224 -11.24 11.52 0.15
CA PHE A 224 -12.04 12.33 1.07
C PHE A 224 -12.68 11.44 2.14
N VAL A 225 -12.61 11.90 3.39
CA VAL A 225 -13.17 11.18 4.53
C VAL A 225 -14.35 11.97 5.11
N GLY A 226 -15.57 11.51 4.88
CA GLY A 226 -16.78 12.17 5.37
C GLY A 226 -18.01 11.93 4.49
N LYS A 227 -19.13 12.60 4.81
CA LYS A 227 -20.21 12.77 3.83
C LYS A 227 -19.74 13.83 2.84
N ASP A 228 -19.81 13.53 1.55
CA ASP A 228 -19.53 14.56 0.55
C ASP A 228 -20.65 15.58 0.67
N GLU A 229 -20.35 16.87 0.56
CA GLU A 229 -21.40 17.90 0.42
C GLU A 229 -22.04 17.84 -0.98
N HIS A 230 -21.58 16.95 -1.86
CA HIS A 230 -21.98 16.80 -3.26
C HIS A 230 -22.61 15.43 -3.56
N GLY A 231 -23.05 14.70 -2.53
CA GLY A 231 -23.71 13.39 -2.66
C GLY A 231 -24.88 13.22 -1.71
#